data_AF-A0A5K7XEJ1-F1
#
_entry.id   AF-A0A5K7XEJ1-F1
#
_cell.length_a   1.000
_cell.length_b   1.000
_cell.length_c   1.000
_cell.angle_alpha   90.00
_cell.angle_beta   90.00
_cell.angle_gamma   90.00
#
_symmetry.space_group_name_H-M   'P 1'
#
loop_
_entity.id
_entity.type
_entity.pdbx_description
1 polymer ?
#
loop_
_entity_poly.entity_id
_entity_poly.type
_entity_poly.pdbx_seq_one_letter_code
_entity_poly.pdbx_strand_id
1 'polypeptide(L)'
;MSEEETTTLDYIDNIVVPGNVYHEPANEYWTLTALWQGMEYLYRQVLRCEQTALPQFNKVNFGGEEAEVNAVFIGGGNLIPGLPYGLLSCSFDWYAVSACKFAWTVGAIAYEQDETRPLPQKYTEAIIPEVVTFRNKVGAHAAWSTRNKKDNDAERLASVIPQIQVLNNRLCVQLFNVHLRRDGVSSDSTKLQEWSLTEVHEQLTRRYCPPRDETTPSASDTDKPASEPPADQGQQP
;
A
#
# COMPACT_ATOMS: atom_id res chain seq x y z
N MET A 1 32.29 29.48 -0.63
CA MET A 1 31.54 28.48 -1.43
C MET A 1 30.24 28.28 -0.69
N SER A 2 29.11 28.65 -1.29
CA SER A 2 27.79 28.30 -0.76
C SER A 2 27.63 26.79 -0.84
N GLU A 3 27.15 26.14 0.22
CA GLU A 3 26.71 24.75 0.14
C GLU A 3 25.59 24.69 -0.91
N GLU A 4 25.78 23.88 -1.95
CA GLU A 4 24.73 23.66 -2.94
C GLU A 4 23.58 22.93 -2.23
N GLU A 5 22.39 23.52 -2.28
CA GLU A 5 21.19 22.89 -1.74
C GLU A 5 20.93 21.58 -2.48
N THR A 6 20.53 20.54 -1.75
CA THR A 6 20.24 19.21 -2.32
C THR A 6 18.97 18.64 -1.72
N THR A 7 18.34 17.72 -2.45
CA THR A 7 17.19 16.96 -1.97
C THR A 7 17.50 15.47 -2.06
N THR A 8 17.29 14.73 -0.98
CA THR A 8 17.36 13.26 -0.98
C THR A 8 16.01 12.68 -1.38
N LEU A 9 15.97 11.91 -2.46
CA LEU A 9 14.77 11.19 -2.92
C LEU A 9 14.65 9.81 -2.27
N ASP A 10 15.77 9.18 -1.96
CA ASP A 10 15.85 7.86 -1.32
C ASP A 10 17.00 7.85 -0.31
N TYR A 11 16.66 7.71 0.96
CA TYR A 11 17.60 7.75 2.08
C TYR A 11 18.38 6.44 2.26
N ILE A 12 17.90 5.32 1.70
CA ILE A 12 18.59 4.02 1.80
C ILE A 12 19.63 3.88 0.70
N ASP A 13 19.28 4.19 -0.55
CA ASP A 13 20.20 4.11 -1.70
C ASP A 13 20.94 5.42 -1.98
N ASN A 14 20.77 6.40 -1.09
CA ASN A 14 21.38 7.73 -1.16
C ASN A 14 21.22 8.36 -2.56
N ILE A 15 19.98 8.45 -3.04
CA ILE A 15 19.65 9.14 -4.29
C ILE A 15 19.47 10.61 -3.95
N VAL A 16 20.46 11.43 -4.28
CA VAL A 16 20.50 12.86 -3.98
C VAL A 16 20.48 13.63 -5.28
N VAL A 17 19.58 14.62 -5.37
CA VAL A 17 19.42 15.49 -6.54
C VAL A 17 19.77 16.93 -6.18
N PRO A 18 20.35 17.71 -7.12
CA PRO A 18 20.69 19.10 -6.86
C PRO A 18 19.43 19.97 -6.74
N GLY A 19 19.48 20.93 -5.81
CA GLY A 19 18.42 21.89 -5.53
C GLY A 19 17.31 21.38 -4.62
N ASN A 20 16.39 22.29 -4.28
CA ASN A 20 15.16 22.01 -3.56
C ASN A 20 14.04 21.64 -4.54
N VAL A 21 14.06 20.41 -5.04
CA VAL A 21 13.21 19.97 -6.15
C VAL A 21 11.72 19.91 -5.81
N TYR A 22 11.34 20.09 -4.54
CA TYR A 22 9.95 20.14 -4.11
C TYR A 22 9.40 21.56 -3.92
N HIS A 23 10.25 22.61 -3.98
CA HIS A 23 9.80 23.99 -3.88
C HIS A 23 9.20 24.50 -5.21
N GLU A 24 9.89 24.25 -6.31
CA GLU A 24 9.43 24.52 -7.69
C GLU A 24 9.62 23.26 -8.54
N PRO A 25 8.71 22.27 -8.43
CA PRO A 25 8.98 20.95 -8.98
C PRO A 25 8.92 20.94 -10.51
N ALA A 26 9.88 20.25 -11.13
CA ALA A 26 9.70 19.74 -12.49
C ALA A 26 8.62 18.64 -12.54
N ASN A 27 8.23 18.21 -13.74
CA ASN A 27 7.08 17.31 -13.95
C ASN A 27 7.20 15.99 -13.18
N GLU A 28 8.40 15.42 -13.14
CA GLU A 28 8.72 14.18 -12.45
C GLU A 28 8.60 14.33 -10.92
N TYR A 29 9.04 15.46 -10.36
CA TYR A 29 8.94 15.74 -8.93
C TYR A 29 7.49 16.05 -8.52
N TRP A 30 6.74 16.78 -9.35
CA TRP A 30 5.29 16.92 -9.18
C TRP A 30 4.58 15.57 -9.15
N THR A 31 5.01 14.65 -10.04
CA THR A 31 4.47 13.29 -10.09
C THR A 31 4.79 12.52 -8.81
N LEU A 32 6.01 12.61 -8.29
CA LEU A 32 6.38 12.01 -7.00
C LEU A 32 5.51 12.54 -5.86
N THR A 33 5.35 13.86 -5.75
CA THR A 33 4.51 14.48 -4.71
C THR A 33 3.06 14.00 -4.80
N ALA A 34 2.47 14.00 -6.00
CA ALA A 34 1.09 13.58 -6.20
C ALA A 34 0.88 12.08 -5.88
N LEU A 35 1.79 11.22 -6.33
CA LEU A 35 1.75 9.79 -6.03
C LEU A 35 1.91 9.53 -4.52
N TRP A 36 2.84 10.21 -3.85
CA TRP A 36 3.03 10.07 -2.41
C TRP A 36 1.78 10.46 -1.62
N GLN A 37 1.17 11.60 -1.93
CA GLN A 37 -0.08 12.04 -1.30
C GLN A 37 -1.21 11.04 -1.52
N GLY A 38 -1.33 10.49 -2.73
CA GLY A 38 -2.31 9.44 -3.05
C GLY A 38 -2.08 8.17 -2.24
N MET A 39 -0.83 7.69 -2.14
CA MET A 39 -0.48 6.53 -1.33
C MET A 39 -0.76 6.76 0.16
N GLU A 40 -0.38 7.91 0.70
CA GLU A 40 -0.64 8.31 2.09
C GLU A 40 -2.15 8.34 2.39
N TYR A 41 -2.97 8.86 1.46
CA TYR A 41 -4.41 8.83 1.61
C TYR A 41 -4.94 7.39 1.72
N LEU A 42 -4.55 6.50 0.79
CA LEU A 42 -4.97 5.10 0.79
C LEU A 42 -4.50 4.36 2.04
N TYR A 43 -3.25 4.59 2.45
CA TYR A 43 -2.67 4.09 3.70
C TYR A 43 -3.55 4.44 4.90
N ARG A 44 -3.91 5.72 5.06
CA ARG A 44 -4.77 6.17 6.18
C ARG A 44 -6.17 5.54 6.15
N GLN A 45 -6.76 5.34 4.97
CA GLN A 45 -8.07 4.68 4.87
C GLN A 45 -8.01 3.23 5.33
N VAL A 46 -6.99 2.48 4.87
CA VAL A 46 -6.80 1.07 5.27
C VAL A 46 -6.42 0.98 6.74
N LEU A 47 -5.49 1.80 7.22
CA LEU A 47 -5.08 1.83 8.62
C LEU A 47 -6.27 2.12 9.56
N ARG A 48 -7.17 3.04 9.18
CA ARG A 48 -8.40 3.29 9.95
C ARG A 48 -9.27 2.02 10.01
N CYS A 49 -9.39 1.29 8.91
CA CYS A 49 -10.13 0.03 8.89
C CYS A 49 -9.47 -1.03 9.79
N GLU A 50 -8.14 -1.15 9.72
CA GLU A 50 -7.36 -2.04 10.60
C GLU A 50 -7.60 -1.71 12.08
N GLN A 51 -7.49 -0.44 12.45
CA GLN A 51 -7.63 0.04 13.84
C GLN A 51 -9.06 -0.06 14.38
N THR A 52 -10.08 0.12 13.54
CA THR A 52 -11.49 0.17 14.00
C THR A 52 -12.17 -1.19 13.97
N ALA A 53 -11.90 -1.99 12.94
CA ALA A 53 -12.59 -3.26 12.74
C ALA A 53 -11.85 -4.44 13.38
N LEU A 54 -10.51 -4.52 13.25
CA LEU A 54 -9.78 -5.74 13.60
C LEU A 54 -9.70 -6.06 15.10
N PRO A 55 -9.61 -5.09 16.04
CA PRO A 55 -9.63 -5.39 17.46
C PRO A 55 -10.87 -6.18 17.91
N GLN A 56 -11.98 -6.08 17.17
CA GLN A 56 -13.21 -6.80 17.44
C GLN A 56 -13.10 -8.31 17.11
N PHE A 57 -12.13 -8.71 16.28
CA PHE A 57 -11.94 -10.09 15.82
C PHE A 57 -10.81 -10.83 16.53
N ASN A 58 -9.91 -10.11 17.19
CA ASN A 58 -8.78 -10.72 17.90
C ASN A 58 -9.17 -11.43 19.19
N LYS A 59 -10.43 -11.28 19.61
CA LYS A 59 -10.98 -11.88 20.83
C LYS A 59 -12.15 -12.77 20.49
N VAL A 60 -11.88 -13.97 19.99
CA VAL A 60 -12.91 -14.99 19.86
C VAL A 60 -12.85 -15.88 21.10
N ASN A 61 -13.93 -15.86 21.88
CA ASN A 61 -14.08 -16.75 23.02
C ASN A 61 -14.48 -18.15 22.54
N PHE A 62 -13.51 -19.06 22.49
CA PHE A 62 -13.77 -20.48 22.29
C PHE A 62 -13.78 -21.17 23.65
N GLY A 63 -14.96 -21.32 24.26
CA GLY A 63 -15.11 -22.10 25.50
C GLY A 63 -14.52 -21.43 26.76
N GLY A 64 -14.34 -20.12 26.77
CA GLY A 64 -13.85 -19.35 27.93
C GLY A 64 -12.35 -19.04 27.92
N GLU A 65 -11.62 -19.51 26.92
CA GLU A 65 -10.24 -19.10 26.66
C GLU A 65 -10.21 -18.06 25.53
N GLU A 66 -9.59 -16.90 25.78
CA GLU A 66 -9.28 -15.93 24.74
C GLU A 66 -8.17 -16.52 23.86
N ALA A 67 -8.51 -16.96 22.65
CA ALA A 67 -7.53 -17.37 21.64
C ALA A 67 -7.29 -16.21 20.66
N GLU A 68 -6.03 -15.91 20.41
CA GLU A 68 -5.63 -14.93 19.41
C GLU A 68 -5.85 -15.53 18.00
N VAL A 69 -6.79 -14.96 17.26
CA VAL A 69 -7.07 -15.40 15.89
C VAL A 69 -6.04 -14.74 14.96
N ASN A 70 -5.02 -15.51 14.59
CA ASN A 70 -3.93 -14.99 13.77
C ASN A 70 -4.30 -14.80 12.29
N ALA A 71 -5.32 -15.50 11.77
CA ALA A 71 -5.75 -15.37 10.39
C ALA A 71 -7.27 -15.55 10.24
N VAL A 72 -7.91 -14.66 9.46
CA VAL A 72 -9.32 -14.78 9.06
C VAL A 72 -9.42 -14.69 7.54
N PHE A 73 -9.89 -15.79 6.94
CA PHE A 73 -10.20 -15.85 5.52
C PHE A 73 -11.55 -15.18 5.22
N ILE A 74 -11.59 -14.32 4.20
CA ILE A 74 -12.78 -13.56 3.82
C ILE A 74 -13.17 -13.89 2.38
N GLY A 75 -13.60 -15.13 2.14
CA GLY A 75 -14.14 -15.55 0.85
C GLY A 75 -15.65 -15.70 0.88
N GLY A 76 -16.34 -14.99 -0.03
CA GLY A 76 -17.74 -15.26 -0.36
C GLY A 76 -18.81 -14.58 0.51
N GLY A 77 -18.43 -13.72 1.46
CA GLY A 77 -19.39 -12.95 2.27
C GLY A 77 -18.73 -11.85 3.10
N ASN A 78 -19.53 -10.86 3.53
CA ASN A 78 -19.12 -9.81 4.48
C ASN A 78 -18.91 -10.43 5.87
N LEU A 79 -17.82 -11.17 6.08
CA LEU A 79 -17.56 -11.86 7.35
C LEU A 79 -17.18 -10.89 8.47
N ILE A 80 -16.67 -9.70 8.12
CA ILE A 80 -16.51 -8.59 9.06
C ILE A 80 -17.60 -7.55 8.76
N PRO A 81 -18.67 -7.51 9.56
CA PRO A 81 -19.69 -6.47 9.44
C PRO A 81 -19.05 -5.08 9.52
N GLY A 82 -19.43 -4.19 8.59
CA GLY A 82 -19.00 -2.80 8.58
C GLY A 82 -17.70 -2.50 7.82
N LEU A 83 -16.94 -3.51 7.37
CA LEU A 83 -15.80 -3.25 6.49
C LEU A 83 -16.23 -2.95 5.04
N PRO A 84 -15.76 -1.86 4.43
CA PRO A 84 -16.11 -1.51 3.05
C PRO A 84 -15.25 -2.29 2.05
N TYR A 85 -15.43 -3.62 1.96
CA TYR A 85 -14.56 -4.51 1.19
C TYR A 85 -14.31 -4.08 -0.26
N GLY A 86 -15.33 -3.62 -0.97
CA GLY A 86 -15.16 -3.11 -2.34
C GLY A 86 -14.16 -1.96 -2.40
N LEU A 87 -14.26 -1.00 -1.48
CA LEU A 87 -13.33 0.12 -1.39
C LEU A 87 -11.94 -0.32 -0.92
N LEU A 88 -11.86 -1.31 -0.02
CA LEU A 88 -10.58 -1.88 0.40
C LEU A 88 -9.88 -2.58 -0.78
N SER A 89 -10.57 -3.44 -1.54
CA SER A 89 -9.99 -4.10 -2.72
C SER A 89 -9.49 -3.08 -3.73
N CYS A 90 -10.29 -2.06 -4.05
CA CYS A 90 -9.84 -0.96 -4.88
C CYS A 90 -8.61 -0.26 -4.27
N SER A 91 -8.58 0.01 -2.96
CA SER A 91 -7.45 0.66 -2.30
C SER A 91 -6.14 -0.09 -2.51
N PHE A 92 -6.15 -1.43 -2.40
CA PHE A 92 -4.98 -2.26 -2.70
C PHE A 92 -4.54 -2.17 -4.17
N ASP A 93 -5.48 -2.21 -5.12
CA ASP A 93 -5.17 -2.08 -6.55
C ASP A 93 -4.56 -0.71 -6.89
N TRP A 94 -5.21 0.38 -6.44
CA TRP A 94 -4.75 1.75 -6.67
C TRP A 94 -3.41 2.03 -5.98
N TYR A 95 -3.21 1.49 -4.77
CA TYR A 95 -1.95 1.59 -4.06
C TYR A 95 -0.84 0.87 -4.80
N ALA A 96 -1.07 -0.38 -5.23
CA ALA A 96 -0.04 -1.16 -5.94
C ALA A 96 0.41 -0.46 -7.23
N VAL A 97 -0.52 0.11 -8.01
CA VAL A 97 -0.19 0.91 -9.19
C VAL A 97 0.59 2.17 -8.82
N SER A 98 0.19 2.87 -7.76
CA SER A 98 0.82 4.13 -7.35
C SER A 98 2.21 3.92 -6.79
N ALA A 99 2.40 2.91 -5.93
CA ALA A 99 3.70 2.53 -5.35
C ALA A 99 4.70 2.10 -6.42
N CYS A 100 4.28 1.24 -7.36
CA CYS A 100 5.14 0.86 -8.48
C CYS A 100 5.53 2.07 -9.34
N LYS A 101 4.60 2.99 -9.63
CA LYS A 101 4.91 4.21 -10.38
C LYS A 101 5.85 5.13 -9.61
N PHE A 102 5.64 5.30 -8.32
CA PHE A 102 6.47 6.15 -7.47
C PHE A 102 7.92 5.65 -7.46
N ALA A 103 8.13 4.38 -7.11
CA ALA A 103 9.46 3.78 -7.10
C ALA A 103 10.10 3.76 -8.49
N TRP A 104 9.32 3.53 -9.55
CA TRP A 104 9.83 3.62 -10.92
C TRP A 104 10.31 5.03 -11.26
N THR A 105 9.56 6.07 -10.91
CA THR A 105 9.95 7.47 -11.16
C THR A 105 11.22 7.83 -10.39
N VAL A 106 11.35 7.42 -9.12
CA VAL A 106 12.60 7.60 -8.35
C VAL A 106 13.77 6.90 -9.05
N GLY A 107 13.59 5.65 -9.46
CA GLY A 107 14.62 4.88 -10.18
C GLY A 107 14.98 5.50 -11.54
N ALA A 108 14.02 6.09 -12.25
CA ALA A 108 14.26 6.79 -13.52
C ALA A 108 15.10 8.04 -13.33
N ILE A 109 14.77 8.88 -12.36
CA ILE A 109 15.56 10.07 -12.03
C ILE A 109 16.98 9.66 -11.63
N ALA A 110 17.13 8.62 -10.81
CA ALA A 110 18.44 8.13 -10.38
C ALA A 110 19.28 7.60 -11.55
N TYR A 111 18.66 6.86 -12.47
CA TYR A 111 19.33 6.32 -13.66
C TYR A 111 19.75 7.41 -14.65
N GLU A 112 18.93 8.44 -14.83
CA GLU A 112 19.25 9.60 -15.69
C GLU A 112 20.44 10.41 -15.15
N GLN A 113 20.63 10.44 -13.83
CA GLN A 113 21.78 11.08 -13.20
C GLN A 113 23.05 10.23 -13.22
N ASP A 114 22.88 8.90 -13.13
CA ASP A 114 23.97 7.92 -13.09
C ASP A 114 23.54 6.61 -13.77
N GLU A 115 23.98 6.44 -15.03
CA GLU A 115 23.64 5.27 -15.85
C GLU A 115 24.22 3.95 -15.30
N THR A 116 25.10 3.99 -14.28
CA THR A 116 25.59 2.77 -13.61
C THR A 116 24.59 2.19 -12.62
N ARG A 117 23.57 2.97 -12.21
CA ARG A 117 22.49 2.50 -11.34
C ARG A 117 21.57 1.50 -12.05
N PRO A 118 20.80 0.68 -11.32
CA PRO A 118 19.86 -0.25 -11.92
C PRO A 118 18.81 0.47 -12.79
N LEU A 119 18.39 -0.19 -13.88
CA LEU A 119 17.25 0.28 -14.67
C LEU A 119 16.01 0.48 -13.77
N PRO A 120 15.11 1.43 -14.08
CA PRO A 120 14.00 1.81 -13.19
C PRO A 120 13.09 0.64 -12.80
N GLN A 121 12.85 -0.28 -13.74
CA GLN A 121 12.11 -1.51 -13.48
C GLN A 121 12.82 -2.39 -12.44
N LYS A 122 14.14 -2.55 -12.55
CA LYS A 122 14.95 -3.37 -11.64
C LYS A 122 15.07 -2.76 -10.26
N TYR A 123 15.18 -1.45 -10.18
CA TYR A 123 15.10 -0.70 -8.94
C TYR A 123 13.74 -0.94 -8.24
N THR A 124 12.64 -0.81 -8.97
CA THR A 124 11.29 -1.03 -8.41
C THR A 124 11.07 -2.48 -7.94
N GLU A 125 11.49 -3.46 -8.75
CA GLU A 125 11.45 -4.89 -8.41
C GLU A 125 12.27 -5.23 -7.15
N ALA A 126 13.34 -4.49 -6.87
CA ALA A 126 14.16 -4.70 -5.68
C ALA A 126 13.55 -4.13 -4.39
N ILE A 127 12.70 -3.10 -4.49
CA ILE A 127 12.17 -2.38 -3.33
C ILE A 127 10.84 -2.95 -2.84
N ILE A 128 9.95 -3.32 -3.77
CA ILE A 128 8.59 -3.82 -3.47
C ILE A 128 8.21 -5.00 -4.38
N PRO A 129 8.97 -6.12 -4.37
CA PRO A 129 8.80 -7.24 -5.30
C PRO A 129 7.39 -7.85 -5.27
N GLU A 130 6.81 -7.97 -4.07
CA GLU A 130 5.47 -8.52 -3.85
C GLU A 130 4.38 -7.63 -4.46
N VAL A 131 4.51 -6.30 -4.32
CA VAL A 131 3.59 -5.32 -4.91
C VAL A 131 3.73 -5.27 -6.42
N VAL A 132 4.95 -5.35 -6.95
CA VAL A 132 5.18 -5.43 -8.42
C VAL A 132 4.51 -6.67 -9.00
N THR A 133 4.68 -7.81 -8.33
CA THR A 133 4.07 -9.07 -8.75
C THR A 133 2.55 -8.98 -8.71
N PHE A 134 1.99 -8.47 -7.61
CA PHE A 134 0.56 -8.22 -7.47
C PHE A 134 0.04 -7.27 -8.56
N ARG A 135 0.69 -6.12 -8.78
CA ARG A 135 0.30 -5.15 -9.80
C ARG A 135 0.30 -5.79 -11.19
N ASN A 136 1.30 -6.59 -11.50
CA ASN A 136 1.44 -7.20 -12.83
C ASN A 136 0.47 -8.35 -13.08
N LYS A 137 0.02 -9.05 -12.04
CA LYS A 137 -0.84 -10.24 -12.16
C LYS A 137 -2.30 -9.98 -11.80
N VAL A 138 -2.56 -9.06 -10.88
CA VAL A 138 -3.89 -8.73 -10.34
C VAL A 138 -4.30 -7.32 -10.73
N GLY A 139 -3.56 -6.30 -10.27
CA GLY A 139 -3.96 -4.89 -10.47
C GLY A 139 -4.07 -4.47 -11.94
N ALA A 140 -3.25 -5.03 -12.83
CA ALA A 140 -3.31 -4.81 -14.28
C ALA A 140 -4.42 -5.63 -14.99
N HIS A 141 -5.02 -6.59 -14.29
CA HIS A 141 -5.92 -7.62 -14.84
C HIS A 141 -7.36 -7.53 -14.30
N ALA A 142 -7.73 -6.43 -13.63
CA ALA A 142 -9.12 -6.15 -13.28
C ALA A 142 -10.09 -6.21 -14.48
N ALA A 143 -9.57 -6.21 -15.71
CA ALA A 143 -10.30 -6.63 -16.90
C ALA A 143 -9.99 -8.09 -17.27
N TRP A 144 -10.98 -8.98 -17.13
CA TRP A 144 -11.01 -10.38 -17.63
C TRP A 144 -10.49 -10.54 -19.09
N SER A 145 -10.46 -9.45 -19.85
CA SER A 145 -10.16 -9.40 -21.28
C SER A 145 -8.67 -9.51 -21.65
N THR A 146 -7.72 -9.25 -20.75
CA THR A 146 -6.30 -9.16 -21.15
C THR A 146 -5.58 -10.50 -20.94
N ARG A 147 -5.61 -11.37 -21.96
CA ARG A 147 -4.75 -12.57 -22.00
C ARG A 147 -3.28 -12.16 -22.16
N ASN A 148 -2.60 -11.89 -21.04
CA ASN A 148 -1.15 -11.88 -21.03
C ASN A 148 -0.65 -13.32 -21.19
N LYS A 149 0.19 -13.56 -22.20
CA LYS A 149 0.72 -14.88 -22.54
C LYS A 149 1.57 -15.48 -21.42
N LYS A 150 2.05 -14.66 -20.47
CA LYS A 150 2.87 -15.09 -19.34
C LYS A 150 2.07 -15.53 -18.12
N ASP A 151 0.76 -15.30 -18.10
CA ASP A 151 -0.08 -15.63 -16.96
C ASP A 151 -0.78 -16.97 -17.17
N ASN A 152 -0.76 -17.79 -16.12
CA ASN A 152 -1.46 -19.07 -16.11
C ASN A 152 -2.94 -18.88 -15.69
N ASP A 153 -3.76 -19.92 -15.88
CA ASP A 153 -5.20 -19.81 -15.62
C ASP A 153 -5.55 -19.62 -14.12
N ALA A 154 -4.74 -20.17 -13.21
CA ALA A 154 -4.91 -19.98 -11.78
C ALA A 154 -4.60 -18.54 -11.33
N GLU A 155 -3.54 -17.92 -11.85
CA GLU A 155 -3.20 -16.51 -11.60
C GLU A 155 -4.33 -15.58 -12.09
N ARG A 156 -4.90 -15.86 -13.27
CA ARG A 156 -6.03 -15.09 -13.81
C ARG A 156 -7.32 -15.29 -12.99
N LEU A 157 -7.54 -16.49 -12.47
CA LEU A 157 -8.68 -16.71 -11.58
C LEU A 157 -8.47 -15.97 -10.25
N ALA A 158 -7.24 -16.00 -9.72
CA ALA A 158 -6.88 -15.27 -8.51
C ALA A 158 -7.12 -13.76 -8.67
N SER A 159 -6.90 -13.18 -9.86
CA SER A 159 -7.05 -11.74 -10.10
C SER A 159 -8.49 -11.22 -10.03
N VAL A 160 -9.51 -12.08 -10.09
CA VAL A 160 -10.92 -11.70 -10.02
C VAL A 160 -11.59 -12.07 -8.70
N ILE A 161 -10.86 -12.74 -7.81
CA ILE A 161 -11.34 -13.08 -6.47
C ILE A 161 -10.89 -11.96 -5.52
N PRO A 162 -11.78 -11.34 -4.74
CA PRO A 162 -11.36 -10.43 -3.68
C PRO A 162 -10.46 -11.17 -2.69
N GLN A 163 -9.23 -10.70 -2.52
CA GLN A 163 -8.22 -11.45 -1.77
C GLN A 163 -7.88 -10.89 -0.40
N ILE A 164 -8.67 -9.91 0.07
CA ILE A 164 -8.40 -9.22 1.32
C ILE A 164 -8.72 -10.15 2.49
N GLN A 165 -7.74 -10.33 3.35
CA GLN A 165 -7.80 -11.19 4.51
C GLN A 165 -7.12 -10.52 5.69
N VAL A 166 -7.36 -11.02 6.89
CA VAL A 166 -6.68 -10.51 8.09
C VAL A 166 -5.58 -11.47 8.46
N LEU A 167 -4.37 -10.95 8.67
CA LEU A 167 -3.23 -11.68 9.24
C LEU A 167 -2.51 -10.76 10.23
N ASN A 168 -2.25 -11.24 11.46
CA ASN A 168 -1.49 -10.50 12.47
C ASN A 168 -1.95 -9.04 12.65
N ASN A 169 -3.26 -8.81 12.71
CA ASN A 169 -3.89 -7.49 12.86
C ASN A 169 -3.68 -6.53 11.67
N ARG A 170 -3.33 -7.06 10.50
CA ARG A 170 -3.23 -6.30 9.26
C ARG A 170 -4.17 -6.88 8.21
N LEU A 171 -4.63 -6.01 7.32
CA LEU A 171 -5.28 -6.41 6.08
C LEU A 171 -4.18 -6.77 5.08
N CYS A 172 -4.24 -7.99 4.56
CA CYS A 172 -3.30 -8.55 3.61
C CYS A 172 -4.03 -9.05 2.36
N VAL A 173 -3.31 -9.16 1.25
CA VAL A 173 -3.75 -9.88 0.05
C VAL A 173 -2.88 -11.12 -0.18
N GLN A 174 -3.34 -12.05 -1.03
CA GLN A 174 -2.61 -13.26 -1.44
C GLN A 174 -2.27 -14.28 -0.33
N LEU A 175 -3.05 -14.41 0.75
CA LEU A 175 -2.80 -15.47 1.77
C LEU A 175 -3.20 -16.90 1.32
N PHE A 176 -3.80 -17.06 0.13
CA PHE A 176 -4.16 -18.38 -0.39
C PHE A 176 -3.68 -18.57 -1.82
N ASN A 177 -3.38 -19.83 -2.16
CA ASN A 177 -3.06 -20.23 -3.51
C ASN A 177 -4.29 -20.78 -4.21
N VAL A 178 -4.58 -20.26 -5.39
CA VAL A 178 -5.54 -20.84 -6.31
C VAL A 178 -4.86 -21.99 -7.04
N HIS A 179 -5.44 -23.19 -6.96
CA HIS A 179 -5.02 -24.33 -7.76
C HIS A 179 -6.14 -24.68 -8.74
N LEU A 180 -5.81 -24.73 -10.03
CA LEU A 180 -6.77 -25.03 -11.09
C LEU A 180 -6.29 -26.22 -11.92
N ARG A 181 -7.19 -27.19 -12.14
CA ARG A 181 -6.99 -28.31 -13.08
C ARG A 181 -8.03 -28.24 -14.20
N ARG A 182 -7.58 -28.04 -15.44
CA ARG A 182 -8.43 -27.98 -16.65
C ARG A 182 -7.79 -28.83 -17.75
N ASP A 183 -8.58 -29.71 -18.38
CA ASP A 183 -8.13 -30.57 -19.48
C ASP A 183 -6.84 -31.36 -19.19
N GLY A 184 -6.69 -31.81 -17.94
CA GLY A 184 -5.50 -32.53 -17.48
C GLY A 184 -4.28 -31.66 -17.17
N VAL A 185 -4.30 -30.37 -17.48
CA VAL A 185 -3.25 -29.40 -17.13
C VAL A 185 -3.53 -28.80 -15.75
N SER A 186 -2.50 -28.74 -14.89
CA SER A 186 -2.57 -28.10 -13.59
C SER A 186 -1.84 -26.75 -13.62
N SER A 187 -2.39 -25.76 -12.92
CA SER A 187 -1.76 -24.45 -12.71
C SER A 187 -2.01 -23.97 -11.28
N ASP A 188 -1.15 -23.08 -10.78
CA ASP A 188 -1.26 -22.50 -9.45
C ASP A 188 -0.86 -21.03 -9.42
N SER A 189 -1.27 -20.33 -8.37
CA SER A 189 -0.96 -18.91 -8.14
C SER A 189 0.20 -18.68 -7.16
N THR A 190 1.09 -19.66 -6.96
CA THR A 190 2.17 -19.60 -5.93
C THR A 190 3.20 -18.50 -6.15
N LYS A 191 3.22 -17.90 -7.35
CA LYS A 191 4.06 -16.74 -7.65
C LYS A 191 3.55 -15.46 -7.00
N LEU A 192 2.27 -15.41 -6.60
CA LEU A 192 1.71 -14.27 -5.91
C LEU A 192 2.15 -14.31 -4.46
N GLN A 193 2.85 -13.26 -4.03
CA GLN A 193 3.32 -13.13 -2.66
C GLN A 193 2.31 -12.35 -1.82
N GLU A 194 2.18 -12.78 -0.58
CA GLU A 194 1.45 -12.06 0.45
C GLU A 194 2.04 -10.66 0.67
N TRP A 195 1.17 -9.68 0.89
CA TRP A 195 1.59 -8.37 1.39
C TRP A 195 0.45 -7.58 2.04
N SER A 196 0.81 -6.64 2.91
CA SER A 196 -0.07 -5.65 3.53
C SER A 196 0.23 -4.26 3.00
N LEU A 197 -0.81 -3.49 2.68
CA LEU A 197 -0.68 -2.11 2.23
C LEU A 197 -0.03 -1.23 3.30
N THR A 198 -0.46 -1.37 4.57
CA THR A 198 0.07 -0.55 5.65
C THR A 198 1.53 -0.84 5.94
N GLU A 199 1.89 -2.12 5.94
CA GLU A 199 3.28 -2.54 6.15
C GLU A 199 4.21 -2.04 5.04
N VAL A 200 3.81 -2.20 3.77
CA VAL A 200 4.60 -1.69 2.64
C VAL A 200 4.74 -0.17 2.73
N HIS A 201 3.66 0.56 3.05
CA HIS A 201 3.73 2.03 3.18
C HIS A 201 4.68 2.48 4.29
N GLU A 202 4.69 1.79 5.42
CA GLU A 202 5.64 2.03 6.53
C GLU A 202 7.09 1.78 6.09
N GLN A 203 7.35 0.74 5.29
CA GLN A 203 8.67 0.47 4.71
C GLN A 203 9.09 1.57 3.73
N LEU A 204 8.20 1.98 2.82
CA LEU A 204 8.47 3.05 1.86
C LEU A 204 8.66 4.41 2.56
N THR A 205 7.92 4.68 3.63
CA THR A 205 8.07 5.91 4.43
C THR A 205 9.47 5.99 5.03
N ARG A 206 9.98 4.91 5.62
CA ARG A 206 11.36 4.87 6.15
C ARG A 206 12.42 5.10 5.08
N ARG A 207 12.11 4.76 3.83
CA ARG A 207 13.03 4.88 2.70
C ARG A 207 13.01 6.26 2.04
N TYR A 208 11.83 6.84 1.86
CA TYR A 208 11.64 8.04 1.06
C TYR A 208 11.31 9.30 1.88
N CYS A 209 11.00 9.17 3.16
CA CYS A 209 10.85 10.30 4.06
C CYS A 209 12.04 10.38 5.03
N PRO A 210 12.56 11.59 5.29
CA PRO A 210 13.58 11.75 6.31
C PRO A 210 13.04 11.27 7.66
N PRO A 211 13.90 10.69 8.52
CA PRO A 211 13.57 10.57 9.93
C PRO A 211 13.12 11.94 10.43
N ARG A 212 11.96 12.02 11.07
CA ARG A 212 11.61 13.25 11.78
C ARG A 212 12.66 13.39 12.88
N ASP A 213 13.48 14.43 12.80
CA ASP A 213 14.35 14.78 13.91
C ASP A 213 13.44 15.00 15.13
N GLU A 214 13.45 14.05 16.06
CA GLU A 214 12.61 14.07 17.28
C GLU A 214 12.88 15.31 18.15
N THR A 215 13.93 16.07 17.83
CA THR A 215 14.35 17.31 18.48
C THR A 215 13.67 18.57 17.93
N THR A 216 12.98 18.50 16.79
CA THR A 216 12.27 19.66 16.25
C THR A 216 10.78 19.57 16.61
N PRO A 217 10.27 20.34 17.59
CA PRO A 217 8.87 20.29 17.98
C PRO A 217 7.97 20.56 16.76
N SER A 218 7.09 19.60 16.46
CA SER A 218 6.17 19.69 15.32
C SER A 218 5.26 20.90 15.48
N ALA A 219 5.34 21.85 14.54
CA ALA A 219 4.47 23.02 14.50
C ALA A 219 2.99 22.66 14.22
N SER A 220 2.65 21.39 14.01
CA SER A 220 1.30 20.93 13.66
C SER A 220 0.40 20.57 14.85
N ASP A 221 0.89 20.62 16.10
CA ASP A 221 0.06 20.29 17.28
C ASP A 221 -0.90 21.42 17.70
N THR A 222 -0.92 22.54 16.97
CA THR A 222 -1.88 23.64 17.18
C THR A 222 -3.20 23.47 16.43
N ASP A 223 -3.33 22.53 15.48
CA ASP A 223 -4.59 22.23 14.80
C ASP A 223 -5.41 21.18 15.57
N LYS A 224 -5.54 21.38 16.89
CA LYS A 224 -6.62 20.74 17.64
C LYS A 224 -7.91 21.40 17.14
N PRO A 225 -8.82 20.69 16.45
CA PRO A 225 -10.07 21.28 16.01
C PRO A 225 -10.76 21.87 17.24
N ALA A 226 -11.06 23.17 17.17
CA ALA A 226 -11.77 23.88 18.23
C ALA A 226 -12.98 23.02 18.62
N SER A 227 -13.01 22.61 19.89
CA SER A 227 -14.10 21.85 20.46
C SER A 227 -15.43 22.46 20.02
N GLU A 228 -16.27 21.67 19.35
CA GLU A 228 -17.60 22.10 18.95
C GLU A 228 -18.30 22.75 20.15
N PRO A 229 -18.91 23.94 19.96
CA PRO A 229 -19.69 24.55 21.03
C PRO A 229 -20.82 23.59 21.44
N PRO A 230 -21.14 23.51 22.74
CA PRO A 230 -22.16 22.60 23.26
C PRO A 230 -23.48 22.84 22.53
N ALA A 231 -24.07 21.75 22.02
CA ALA A 231 -25.39 21.78 21.40
C ALA A 231 -26.41 22.36 22.39
N ASP A 232 -27.01 23.49 21.99
CA ASP A 232 -28.08 24.17 22.71
C ASP A 232 -29.25 23.19 22.89
N GLN A 233 -29.43 22.70 24.12
CA GLN A 233 -30.58 21.89 24.49
C GLN A 233 -31.80 22.80 24.59
N GLY A 234 -32.40 23.07 23.44
CA GLY A 234 -33.68 23.74 23.34
C GLY A 234 -34.71 23.07 24.24
N GLN A 235 -35.20 23.83 25.22
CA GLN A 235 -36.31 23.49 26.09
C GLN A 235 -37.54 23.10 25.25
N GLN A 236 -38.02 21.87 25.43
CA GLN A 236 -39.35 21.50 24.96
C GLN A 236 -40.43 22.08 25.89
N PRO A 237 -41.56 22.55 25.34
CA PRO A 237 -42.72 23.02 26.10
C PRO A 237 -43.48 21.90 26.81
#